data_AF-A0AA35QAJ3-F1
#
_entry.id   AF-A0AA35QAJ3-F1
#
_cell.length_a   1.000
_cell.length_b   1.000
_cell.length_c   1.000
_cell.angle_alpha   90.00
_cell.angle_beta   90.00
_cell.angle_gamma   90.00
#
_symmetry.space_group_name_H-M   'P 1'
#
loop_
_entity.id
_entity.type
_entity.pdbx_description
1 polymer ?
#
loop_
_entity_poly.entity_id
_entity_poly.type
_entity_poly.pdbx_seq_one_letter_code
_entity_poly.pdbx_strand_id
1 'polypeptide(L)'
;MDTPSRKSVAIVGAGVFGLSLALTLRKRKYKVDVFDQHKYDLTRYEPGKGNEYQVASVDHNKIASSSLLSHEVQKLQANIRREKFRASYGKNIHYQRLALESRQAWENINMSMNGQYESGVAGSEFDLFQSCGMLRVQPTDQLDALERETLESLKSEGHRDAQFVKGDSQDRERAMKAGWDKKLLDFTIPETSPPRTFEAVLDSLAGFTQCSQACAYVHDRAVEEGVTFHFGPEKGEFDSLVVEETGASKRAVGLKTKDGSIHKADIVVIAAGSFSTQLLPDLAYHLESSAGSVVTYKIDKSNTELWDKYSPQRFPVITWKSAPRSGNGKDTGSIYVFPRTPEGLIKIGYRGIKWTNFQTAPANAVFSQDGQWSVPLSPTDPAPIPDAAKEAIKKFVSIFLPEFMDCDFYSTKLCWYTDSLDNSFVVDYVPTYADKSVFVCTGGSGHGAKFLPVLGDHAADILEHGEESTSYMRKHWQWRESAPRRNGLEDGPNGPRNLAKPGNVS
;
A
#
# COMPACT_ATOMS: atom_id res chain seq x y z
N MET A 1 34.53 7.15 -24.66
CA MET A 1 35.24 6.56 -23.53
C MET A 1 34.20 5.82 -22.71
N ASP A 2 34.36 4.53 -22.48
CA ASP A 2 33.46 3.84 -21.54
C ASP A 2 33.79 4.31 -20.12
N THR A 3 32.82 4.93 -19.46
CA THR A 3 32.80 4.98 -18.00
C THR A 3 32.68 3.56 -17.48
N PRO A 4 33.49 3.12 -16.49
CA PRO A 4 33.34 1.79 -15.90
C PRO A 4 31.89 1.56 -15.48
N SER A 5 31.24 0.53 -16.04
CA SER A 5 29.85 0.23 -15.72
C SER A 5 29.72 -0.02 -14.22
N ARG A 6 28.83 0.71 -13.55
CA ARG A 6 28.43 0.36 -12.18
C ARG A 6 27.84 -1.05 -12.18
N LYS A 7 27.83 -1.66 -10.99
CA LYS A 7 27.35 -3.03 -10.75
C LYS A 7 26.06 -3.37 -11.52
N SER A 8 25.95 -4.64 -11.87
CA SER A 8 24.74 -5.23 -12.45
C SER A 8 23.76 -5.65 -11.34
N VAL A 9 22.48 -5.35 -11.53
CA VAL A 9 21.41 -5.64 -10.56
C VAL A 9 20.26 -6.38 -11.26
N ALA A 10 19.90 -7.54 -10.72
CA ALA A 10 18.72 -8.28 -11.14
C ALA A 10 17.60 -8.10 -10.10
N ILE A 11 16.44 -7.57 -10.50
CA ILE A 11 15.32 -7.25 -9.59
C ILE A 11 14.15 -8.18 -9.83
N VAL A 12 13.75 -8.93 -8.80
CA VAL A 12 12.63 -9.87 -8.83
C VAL A 12 11.36 -9.20 -8.33
N GLY A 13 10.39 -9.02 -9.23
CA GLY A 13 9.11 -8.37 -9.01
C GLY A 13 9.05 -6.95 -9.60
N ALA A 14 8.30 -6.77 -10.68
CA ALA A 14 8.03 -5.49 -11.33
C ALA A 14 6.79 -4.78 -10.74
N GLY A 15 6.57 -4.92 -9.44
CA GLY A 15 5.58 -4.15 -8.69
C GLY A 15 6.13 -2.79 -8.23
N VAL A 16 5.35 -2.07 -7.43
CA VAL A 16 5.66 -0.71 -6.91
C VAL A 16 7.11 -0.53 -6.45
N PHE A 17 7.62 -1.46 -5.64
CA PHE A 17 8.96 -1.35 -5.06
C PHE A 17 10.06 -1.57 -6.12
N GLY A 18 9.93 -2.63 -6.92
CA GLY A 18 10.90 -2.98 -7.96
C GLY A 18 10.96 -1.96 -9.09
N LEU A 19 9.81 -1.45 -9.55
CA LEU A 19 9.75 -0.38 -10.57
C LEU A 19 10.44 0.90 -10.11
N SER A 20 10.12 1.35 -8.89
CA SER A 20 10.70 2.57 -8.32
C SER A 20 12.23 2.46 -8.20
N LEU A 21 12.70 1.34 -7.63
CA LEU A 21 14.13 1.07 -7.48
C LEU A 21 14.85 0.89 -8.83
N ALA A 22 14.23 0.20 -9.80
CA ALA A 22 14.80 -0.02 -11.13
C ALA A 22 15.05 1.31 -11.85
N LEU A 23 14.06 2.20 -11.86
CA LEU A 23 14.15 3.52 -12.47
C LEU A 23 15.28 4.35 -11.84
N THR A 24 15.35 4.41 -10.51
CA THR A 24 16.42 5.15 -9.82
C THR A 24 17.79 4.53 -10.07
N LEU A 25 17.98 3.21 -9.91
CA LEU A 25 19.29 2.57 -10.11
C LEU A 25 19.79 2.77 -11.55
N ARG A 26 18.88 2.75 -12.53
CA ARG A 26 19.22 2.98 -13.93
C ARG A 26 19.62 4.44 -14.20
N LYS A 27 18.91 5.41 -13.62
CA LYS A 27 19.32 6.83 -13.60
C LYS A 27 20.71 7.01 -12.97
N ARG A 28 20.95 6.30 -11.86
CA ARG A 28 22.26 6.14 -11.18
C ARG A 28 23.22 5.18 -11.91
N LYS A 29 23.01 4.92 -13.20
CA LYS A 29 23.91 4.26 -14.16
C LYS A 29 24.34 2.82 -13.84
N TYR A 30 23.58 2.12 -13.00
CA TYR A 30 23.67 0.65 -12.89
C TYR A 30 23.18 -0.02 -14.19
N LYS A 31 23.63 -1.26 -14.45
CA LYS A 31 22.91 -2.16 -15.37
C LYS A 31 21.77 -2.80 -14.57
N VAL A 32 20.54 -2.71 -15.07
CA VAL A 32 19.35 -3.21 -14.38
C VAL A 32 18.55 -4.13 -15.31
N ASP A 33 18.32 -5.35 -14.84
CA ASP A 33 17.41 -6.33 -15.43
C ASP A 33 16.28 -6.63 -14.42
N VAL A 34 15.02 -6.59 -14.83
CA VAL A 34 13.84 -6.79 -13.97
C VAL A 34 13.06 -8.01 -14.44
N PHE A 35 12.60 -8.84 -13.50
CA PHE A 35 11.96 -10.14 -13.74
C PHE A 35 10.61 -10.21 -13.06
N ASP A 36 9.53 -10.51 -13.79
CA ASP A 36 8.21 -10.80 -13.20
C ASP A 36 7.45 -11.87 -13.98
N GLN A 37 6.75 -12.77 -13.28
CA GLN A 37 5.90 -13.82 -13.88
C GLN A 37 4.74 -13.24 -14.72
N HIS A 38 4.36 -11.98 -14.47
CA HIS A 38 3.26 -11.31 -15.13
C HIS A 38 3.69 -10.59 -16.41
N LYS A 39 2.82 -10.58 -17.44
CA LYS A 39 3.06 -9.93 -18.73
C LYS A 39 2.58 -8.46 -18.72
N TYR A 40 3.22 -7.63 -17.91
CA TYR A 40 2.82 -6.22 -17.74
C TYR A 40 3.06 -5.34 -18.97
N ASP A 41 3.97 -5.75 -19.85
CA ASP A 41 4.14 -5.24 -21.21
C ASP A 41 2.83 -5.31 -22.02
N LEU A 42 2.10 -6.43 -21.89
CA LEU A 42 0.82 -6.66 -22.57
C LEU A 42 -0.38 -6.14 -21.78
N THR A 43 -0.42 -6.39 -20.47
CA THR A 43 -1.59 -6.05 -19.63
C THR A 43 -1.59 -4.61 -19.13
N ARG A 44 -0.49 -3.85 -19.29
CA ARG A 44 -0.37 -2.44 -18.85
C ARG A 44 -0.72 -2.23 -17.38
N TYR A 45 -0.50 -3.25 -16.55
CA TYR A 45 -0.93 -3.35 -15.14
C TYR A 45 -2.46 -3.30 -14.91
N GLU A 46 -3.29 -3.34 -15.95
CA GLU A 46 -4.75 -3.25 -15.81
C GLU A 46 -5.35 -4.46 -15.08
N PRO A 47 -6.40 -4.27 -14.24
CA PRO A 47 -7.16 -5.37 -13.67
C PRO A 47 -7.96 -6.15 -14.72
N GLY A 48 -7.38 -7.27 -15.19
CA GLY A 48 -8.03 -8.16 -16.16
C GLY A 48 -9.33 -8.80 -15.67
N LYS A 49 -10.21 -9.15 -16.62
CA LYS A 49 -11.34 -10.06 -16.40
C LYS A 49 -10.82 -11.40 -15.85
N GLY A 50 -11.57 -12.11 -15.01
CA GLY A 50 -11.07 -13.33 -14.36
C GLY A 50 -10.17 -13.07 -13.15
N ASN A 51 -9.87 -11.79 -12.84
CA ASN A 51 -9.11 -11.37 -11.67
C ASN A 51 -7.73 -12.08 -11.55
N GLU A 52 -7.14 -12.43 -12.71
CA GLU A 52 -6.00 -13.34 -12.90
C GLU A 52 -4.78 -13.06 -12.01
N TYR A 53 -4.63 -11.83 -11.54
CA TYR A 53 -3.46 -11.35 -10.81
C TYR A 53 -3.85 -10.79 -9.43
N GLN A 54 -3.60 -11.56 -8.36
CA GLN A 54 -3.86 -11.14 -6.97
C GLN A 54 -2.74 -10.22 -6.38
N VAL A 55 -1.92 -9.61 -7.23
CA VAL A 55 -0.83 -8.69 -6.84
C VAL A 55 -1.33 -7.32 -6.37
N ALA A 56 -0.58 -6.70 -5.46
CA ALA A 56 -0.94 -5.40 -4.87
C ALA A 56 -0.93 -4.23 -5.86
N SER A 57 -0.15 -4.30 -6.94
CA SER A 57 0.03 -3.26 -7.98
C SER A 57 -1.13 -3.20 -8.98
N VAL A 58 -1.76 -4.32 -9.30
CA VAL A 58 -2.88 -4.44 -10.26
C VAL A 58 -4.19 -4.11 -9.56
N ASP A 59 -4.48 -2.81 -9.53
CA ASP A 59 -5.64 -2.20 -8.88
C ASP A 59 -5.90 -0.80 -9.48
N HIS A 60 -7.16 -0.45 -9.74
CA HIS A 60 -7.51 0.85 -10.32
C HIS A 60 -7.00 2.02 -9.48
N ASN A 61 -7.33 2.06 -8.17
CA ASN A 61 -7.06 3.19 -7.26
C ASN A 61 -6.38 2.76 -5.94
N LYS A 62 -5.49 3.57 -5.35
CA LYS A 62 -4.94 3.36 -3.97
C LYS A 62 -4.91 4.68 -3.19
N ILE A 63 -5.06 4.64 -1.86
CA ILE A 63 -5.07 5.86 -1.02
C ILE A 63 -3.69 6.51 -1.01
N ALA A 64 -3.62 7.77 -1.43
CA ALA A 64 -2.46 8.63 -1.36
C ALA A 64 -2.76 9.80 -0.42
N SER A 65 -2.28 9.71 0.81
CA SER A 65 -2.60 10.64 1.90
C SER A 65 -1.44 10.75 2.88
N SER A 66 -1.25 11.95 3.44
CA SER A 66 -0.39 12.25 4.61
C SER A 66 -0.97 11.74 5.94
N SER A 67 -2.24 11.28 5.97
CA SER A 67 -2.97 10.87 7.16
C SER A 67 -3.52 9.42 7.10
N LEU A 68 -3.54 8.72 8.25
CA LEU A 68 -4.19 7.41 8.56
C LEU A 68 -4.20 7.22 10.09
N LEU A 69 -5.08 6.38 10.65
CA LEU A 69 -5.30 6.26 12.11
C LEU A 69 -4.85 4.89 12.70
N SER A 70 -4.18 4.85 13.87
CA SER A 70 -4.11 3.67 14.77
C SER A 70 -3.90 4.01 16.27
N HIS A 71 -4.43 3.20 17.21
CA HIS A 71 -4.52 3.48 18.67
C HIS A 71 -3.46 2.80 19.60
N GLU A 72 -3.54 3.14 20.90
CA GLU A 72 -2.78 2.63 22.06
C GLU A 72 -3.32 1.33 22.73
N VAL A 73 -3.00 0.94 23.99
CA VAL A 73 -3.54 1.45 25.29
C VAL A 73 -2.54 1.33 26.49
N GLN A 74 -2.93 1.80 27.69
CA GLN A 74 -2.23 1.93 29.01
C GLN A 74 -2.40 0.67 29.94
N LYS A 75 -1.96 0.53 31.21
CA LYS A 75 -1.42 1.42 32.29
C LYS A 75 -0.43 0.68 33.22
N LEU A 76 0.63 1.36 33.71
CA LEU A 76 1.06 1.42 35.14
C LEU A 76 2.19 2.46 35.32
N GLN A 77 2.66 2.68 36.56
CA GLN A 77 3.49 3.83 36.94
C GLN A 77 5.00 3.63 36.78
N ALA A 78 5.70 4.77 36.63
CA ALA A 78 7.15 4.99 36.71
C ALA A 78 8.05 4.47 35.56
N ASN A 79 8.84 5.41 35.01
CA ASN A 79 10.14 5.26 34.34
C ASN A 79 10.30 4.22 33.21
N ILE A 80 10.34 4.68 31.94
CA ILE A 80 11.37 4.41 30.89
C ILE A 80 10.93 5.04 29.53
N ARG A 81 11.85 5.10 28.55
CA ARG A 81 11.71 5.81 27.25
C ARG A 81 10.94 5.02 26.18
N ARG A 82 10.50 5.74 25.13
CA ARG A 82 10.27 5.36 23.70
C ARG A 82 8.88 4.92 23.18
N GLU A 83 8.53 5.56 22.05
CA GLU A 83 7.92 5.04 20.78
C GLU A 83 6.47 4.49 20.74
N LYS A 84 5.68 5.00 19.77
CA LYS A 84 4.38 4.48 19.26
C LYS A 84 3.92 5.25 17.99
N PHE A 85 2.86 4.74 17.34
CA PHE A 85 2.68 4.60 15.88
C PHE A 85 1.14 4.59 15.60
N ARG A 86 0.48 5.12 14.54
CA ARG A 86 0.74 5.60 13.15
C ARG A 86 -0.59 6.33 12.65
N ALA A 87 -0.79 6.93 11.46
CA ALA A 87 -0.02 7.21 10.23
C ALA A 87 -0.48 8.42 9.32
N SER A 88 -0.84 9.66 9.71
CA SER A 88 -1.00 10.41 10.98
C SER A 88 -0.12 9.91 12.09
N TYR A 89 1.19 10.07 11.92
CA TYR A 89 2.15 9.11 12.44
C TYR A 89 2.29 9.10 13.97
N GLY A 90 1.53 9.92 14.70
CA GLY A 90 1.65 10.16 16.12
C GLY A 90 3.02 10.77 16.38
N LYS A 91 4.02 9.91 16.58
CA LYS A 91 5.42 10.29 16.77
C LYS A 91 6.39 9.86 15.66
N ASN A 92 6.02 8.98 14.71
CA ASN A 92 6.91 8.56 13.60
C ASN A 92 6.84 9.50 12.37
N ILE A 93 7.15 10.76 12.65
CA ILE A 93 7.20 11.92 11.74
C ILE A 93 7.96 11.62 10.42
N HIS A 94 8.96 10.72 10.43
CA HIS A 94 9.72 10.33 9.24
C HIS A 94 8.82 9.92 8.05
N TYR A 95 7.81 9.09 8.26
CA TYR A 95 6.92 8.66 7.17
C TYR A 95 5.88 9.73 6.81
N GLN A 96 5.59 10.69 7.70
CA GLN A 96 4.75 11.85 7.36
C GLN A 96 5.46 12.71 6.33
N ARG A 97 6.75 12.99 6.58
CA ARG A 97 7.64 13.67 5.64
C ARG A 97 7.75 12.90 4.32
N LEU A 98 7.93 11.58 4.36
CA LEU A 98 7.94 10.74 3.16
C LEU A 98 6.60 10.80 2.37
N ALA A 99 5.47 10.96 3.05
CA ALA A 99 4.17 11.07 2.38
C ALA A 99 3.96 12.45 1.72
N LEU A 100 4.50 13.51 2.32
CA LEU A 100 4.50 14.87 1.78
C LEU A 100 5.49 15.01 0.62
N GLU A 101 6.69 14.47 0.77
CA GLU A 101 7.71 14.35 -0.28
C GLU A 101 7.16 13.57 -1.49
N SER A 102 6.49 12.45 -1.23
CA SER A 102 5.84 11.70 -2.30
C SER A 102 4.63 12.43 -2.91
N ARG A 103 3.88 13.24 -2.16
CA ARG A 103 2.83 14.11 -2.73
C ARG A 103 3.44 15.12 -3.69
N GLN A 104 4.50 15.81 -3.28
CA GLN A 104 5.18 16.79 -4.14
C GLN A 104 5.72 16.14 -5.42
N ALA A 105 6.29 14.94 -5.32
CA ALA A 105 6.73 14.16 -6.48
C ALA A 105 5.56 13.74 -7.39
N TRP A 106 4.41 13.37 -6.83
CA TRP A 106 3.18 13.10 -7.60
C TRP A 106 2.63 14.33 -8.31
N GLU A 107 2.59 15.48 -7.64
CA GLU A 107 2.17 16.75 -8.23
C GLU A 107 3.11 17.16 -9.37
N ASN A 108 4.43 16.97 -9.20
CA ASN A 108 5.41 17.21 -10.25
C ASN A 108 5.23 16.27 -11.45
N ILE A 109 4.88 15.00 -11.23
CA ILE A 109 4.54 14.06 -12.31
C ILE A 109 3.30 14.53 -13.07
N ASN A 110 2.19 14.82 -12.36
CA ASN A 110 0.97 15.35 -12.99
C ASN A 110 1.27 16.63 -13.80
N MET A 111 2.03 17.59 -13.25
CA MET A 111 2.43 18.80 -13.98
C MET A 111 3.26 18.48 -15.23
N SER A 112 4.19 17.53 -15.17
CA SER A 112 5.02 17.14 -16.32
C SER A 112 4.23 16.46 -17.44
N MET A 113 3.15 15.75 -17.11
CA MET A 113 2.23 15.15 -18.07
C MET A 113 1.29 16.22 -18.66
N ASN A 114 0.68 17.04 -17.80
CA ASN A 114 -0.27 18.07 -18.21
C ASN A 114 0.40 19.24 -18.93
N GLY A 115 1.71 19.47 -18.75
CA GLY A 115 2.51 20.42 -19.53
C GLY A 115 2.65 20.08 -21.01
N GLN A 116 2.09 18.95 -21.48
CA GLN A 116 1.94 18.62 -22.89
C GLN A 116 0.57 19.04 -23.47
N TYR A 117 -0.31 19.65 -22.66
CA TYR A 117 -1.64 20.14 -23.04
C TYR A 117 -1.81 21.62 -22.63
N GLU A 118 -2.20 22.48 -23.58
CA GLU A 118 -2.30 23.94 -23.35
C GLU A 118 -3.47 24.37 -22.45
N SER A 119 -4.40 23.46 -22.12
CA SER A 119 -5.57 23.74 -21.30
C SER A 119 -5.28 23.61 -19.80
N GLY A 120 -5.02 24.75 -19.14
CA GLY A 120 -4.69 24.84 -17.71
C GLY A 120 -5.81 24.47 -16.72
N VAL A 121 -6.24 23.20 -16.72
CA VAL A 121 -7.18 22.62 -15.75
C VAL A 121 -6.39 21.70 -14.79
N ALA A 122 -6.17 22.15 -13.56
CA ALA A 122 -5.60 21.30 -12.52
C ALA A 122 -6.61 20.22 -12.10
N GLY A 123 -6.21 18.95 -12.08
CA GLY A 123 -7.08 17.81 -11.75
C GLY A 123 -7.88 17.29 -12.95
N SER A 124 -7.19 16.86 -14.00
CA SER A 124 -7.82 16.08 -15.08
C SER A 124 -8.25 14.70 -14.55
N GLU A 125 -9.23 14.02 -15.16
CA GLU A 125 -9.56 12.62 -14.79
C GLU A 125 -8.41 11.62 -15.08
N PHE A 126 -7.34 12.06 -15.77
CA PHE A 126 -6.18 11.26 -16.13
C PHE A 126 -4.93 11.56 -15.27
N ASP A 127 -5.02 12.51 -14.33
CA ASP A 127 -3.95 12.77 -13.36
C ASP A 127 -3.65 11.48 -12.56
N LEU A 128 -2.38 11.06 -12.53
CA LEU A 128 -1.96 9.82 -11.85
C LEU A 128 -2.13 9.90 -10.33
N PHE A 129 -2.05 11.11 -9.77
CA PHE A 129 -2.49 11.42 -8.41
C PHE A 129 -3.70 12.36 -8.45
N GLN A 130 -4.85 11.84 -8.06
CA GLN A 130 -6.09 12.58 -7.89
C GLN A 130 -6.11 13.22 -6.50
N SER A 131 -5.76 14.51 -6.41
CA SER A 131 -5.81 15.30 -5.17
C SER A 131 -7.25 15.66 -4.76
N CYS A 132 -8.12 14.66 -4.66
CA CYS A 132 -9.55 14.84 -4.38
C CYS A 132 -9.87 15.15 -2.91
N GLY A 133 -8.88 15.15 -2.01
CA GLY A 133 -9.07 15.22 -0.55
C GLY A 133 -9.52 13.90 0.07
N MET A 134 -9.40 13.80 1.40
CA MET A 134 -9.85 12.63 2.17
C MET A 134 -10.62 13.03 3.43
N LEU A 135 -11.83 12.52 3.60
CA LEU A 135 -12.72 12.76 4.74
C LEU A 135 -12.57 11.63 5.78
N ARG A 136 -11.93 11.95 6.91
CA ARG A 136 -11.76 11.05 8.06
C ARG A 136 -12.99 11.11 8.97
N VAL A 137 -13.99 10.28 8.67
CA VAL A 137 -15.24 10.21 9.44
C VAL A 137 -15.04 9.42 10.72
N GLN A 138 -15.43 10.02 11.83
CA GLN A 138 -15.30 9.45 13.18
C GLN A 138 -16.39 8.39 13.44
N PRO A 139 -16.22 7.49 14.43
CA PRO A 139 -17.27 6.54 14.83
C PRO A 139 -18.46 7.20 15.56
N THR A 140 -18.37 8.49 15.89
CA THR A 140 -19.36 9.26 16.65
C THR A 140 -19.48 10.69 16.12
N ASP A 141 -20.33 11.50 16.75
CA ASP A 141 -20.49 12.95 16.57
C ASP A 141 -19.39 13.79 17.23
N GLN A 142 -18.21 13.21 17.51
CA GLN A 142 -17.09 13.87 18.19
C GLN A 142 -15.74 13.38 17.64
N LEU A 143 -14.73 14.27 17.58
CA LEU A 143 -13.35 13.89 17.27
C LEU A 143 -12.79 12.99 18.38
N ASP A 144 -12.28 11.81 18.01
CA ASP A 144 -11.60 10.92 18.95
C ASP A 144 -10.20 11.46 19.35
N ALA A 145 -9.61 10.89 20.40
CA ALA A 145 -8.33 11.38 20.93
C ALA A 145 -7.15 11.30 19.93
N LEU A 146 -7.22 10.37 18.98
CA LEU A 146 -6.20 10.11 17.97
C LEU A 146 -6.38 11.02 16.74
N GLU A 147 -7.60 11.39 16.39
CA GLU A 147 -7.87 12.46 15.43
C GLU A 147 -7.42 13.83 15.99
N ARG A 148 -7.54 14.04 17.31
CA ARG A 148 -6.98 15.23 17.99
C ARG A 148 -5.44 15.22 18.01
N GLU A 149 -4.79 14.08 18.28
CA GLU A 149 -3.32 13.94 18.12
C GLU A 149 -2.89 14.14 16.66
N THR A 150 -3.67 13.66 15.70
CA THR A 150 -3.47 13.89 14.25
C THR A 150 -3.46 15.38 13.90
N LEU A 151 -4.47 16.13 14.37
CA LEU A 151 -4.58 17.57 14.11
C LEU A 151 -3.43 18.37 14.72
N GLU A 152 -3.01 18.05 15.96
CA GLU A 152 -1.90 18.74 16.62
C GLU A 152 -0.54 18.36 16.00
N SER A 153 -0.35 17.12 15.55
CA SER A 153 0.85 16.65 14.83
C SER A 153 0.98 17.29 13.44
N LEU A 154 -0.13 17.45 12.72
CA LEU A 154 -0.13 18.19 11.44
C LEU A 154 0.05 19.69 11.67
N LYS A 155 -0.46 20.25 12.78
CA LYS A 155 -0.22 21.64 13.19
C LYS A 155 1.24 21.93 13.53
N SER A 156 1.93 21.04 14.24
CA SER A 156 3.34 21.24 14.61
C SER A 156 4.32 21.14 13.43
N GLU A 157 3.98 20.38 12.38
CA GLU A 157 4.74 20.35 11.11
C GLU A 157 4.21 21.38 10.07
N GLY A 158 3.29 22.29 10.45
CA GLY A 158 2.88 23.44 9.60
C GLY A 158 1.73 23.20 8.61
N HIS A 159 0.94 22.13 8.79
CA HIS A 159 -0.11 21.69 7.86
C HIS A 159 -1.56 21.82 8.39
N ARG A 160 -1.78 22.58 9.49
CA ARG A 160 -3.12 22.77 10.10
C ARG A 160 -4.15 23.34 9.11
N ASP A 161 -3.73 24.25 8.24
CA ASP A 161 -4.62 24.97 7.33
C ASP A 161 -5.23 24.06 6.26
N ALA A 162 -4.57 22.95 5.92
CA ALA A 162 -5.04 21.95 4.99
C ALA A 162 -5.97 20.89 5.61
N GLN A 163 -6.25 20.99 6.92
CA GLN A 163 -7.24 20.17 7.62
C GLN A 163 -8.48 21.00 7.91
N PHE A 164 -9.67 20.43 7.77
CA PHE A 164 -10.94 21.10 8.05
C PHE A 164 -11.86 20.21 8.89
N VAL A 165 -12.08 20.56 10.15
CA VAL A 165 -13.01 19.89 11.07
C VAL A 165 -14.45 20.26 10.72
N LYS A 166 -15.34 19.28 10.57
CA LYS A 166 -16.72 19.49 10.10
C LYS A 166 -17.61 20.22 11.12
N GLY A 167 -17.41 19.99 12.41
CA GLY A 167 -18.10 20.70 13.49
C GLY A 167 -17.56 22.10 13.82
N ASP A 168 -16.41 22.52 13.27
CA ASP A 168 -15.78 23.81 13.59
C ASP A 168 -16.18 24.88 12.55
N SER A 169 -16.73 26.01 13.03
CA SER A 169 -17.23 27.08 12.17
C SER A 169 -16.14 27.86 11.44
N GLN A 170 -14.93 27.98 12.02
CA GLN A 170 -13.80 28.62 11.37
C GLN A 170 -13.26 27.72 10.26
N ASP A 171 -13.16 26.41 10.50
CA ASP A 171 -12.76 25.44 9.47
C ASP A 171 -13.80 25.34 8.34
N ARG A 172 -15.11 25.43 8.62
CA ARG A 172 -16.14 25.55 7.57
C ARG A 172 -15.93 26.81 6.71
N GLU A 173 -15.64 27.97 7.32
CA GLU A 173 -15.38 29.21 6.58
C GLU A 173 -14.10 29.12 5.74
N ARG A 174 -13.01 28.58 6.29
CA ARG A 174 -11.76 28.36 5.55
C ARG A 174 -11.95 27.35 4.40
N ALA A 175 -12.72 26.29 4.62
CA ALA A 175 -13.05 25.31 3.57
C ALA A 175 -13.84 25.95 2.43
N MET A 176 -14.84 26.78 2.73
CA MET A 176 -15.62 27.51 1.71
C MET A 176 -14.72 28.47 0.91
N LYS A 177 -13.86 29.24 1.58
CA LYS A 177 -12.89 30.13 0.91
C LYS A 177 -11.89 29.39 0.02
N ALA A 178 -11.61 28.13 0.31
CA ALA A 178 -10.68 27.27 -0.43
C ALA A 178 -11.37 26.24 -1.36
N GLY A 179 -12.69 26.29 -1.53
CA GLY A 179 -13.46 25.41 -2.43
C GLY A 179 -13.65 23.95 -1.95
N TRP A 180 -13.41 23.68 -0.66
CA TRP A 180 -13.46 22.34 -0.05
C TRP A 180 -14.77 22.05 0.69
N ASP A 181 -15.65 23.03 0.88
CA ASP A 181 -16.94 22.92 1.58
C ASP A 181 -17.81 21.76 1.04
N LYS A 182 -17.89 21.62 -0.28
CA LYS A 182 -18.70 20.59 -0.96
C LYS A 182 -18.25 19.15 -0.69
N LYS A 183 -17.02 18.96 -0.19
CA LYS A 183 -16.43 17.66 0.18
C LYS A 183 -16.47 17.40 1.69
N LEU A 184 -16.92 18.37 2.48
CA LEU A 184 -17.03 18.30 3.92
C LEU A 184 -18.39 17.72 4.33
N LEU A 185 -18.65 16.50 3.84
CA LEU A 185 -19.96 15.85 3.78
C LEU A 185 -20.55 15.53 5.16
N ASP A 186 -21.86 15.72 5.30
CA ASP A 186 -22.64 15.42 6.49
C ASP A 186 -23.38 14.08 6.36
N PHE A 187 -23.06 13.13 7.25
CA PHE A 187 -23.69 11.80 7.30
C PHE A 187 -24.36 11.59 8.65
N THR A 188 -25.65 11.21 8.65
CA THR A 188 -26.43 10.93 9.87
C THR A 188 -25.95 9.65 10.55
N ILE A 189 -25.86 9.66 11.88
CA ILE A 189 -25.61 8.48 12.70
C ILE A 189 -26.94 7.70 12.83
N PRO A 190 -27.01 6.43 12.39
CA PRO A 190 -28.21 5.61 12.56
C PRO A 190 -28.68 5.57 14.02
N GLU A 191 -30.00 5.40 14.20
CA GLU A 191 -30.64 5.18 15.51
C GLU A 191 -30.47 6.35 16.52
N THR A 192 -29.99 7.52 16.10
CA THR A 192 -29.88 8.69 16.99
C THR A 192 -31.16 9.54 17.05
N SER A 193 -31.59 9.87 18.27
CA SER A 193 -32.69 10.79 18.56
C SER A 193 -32.26 11.80 19.64
N PRO A 194 -32.26 13.13 19.38
CA PRO A 194 -32.47 13.75 18.07
C PRO A 194 -31.41 13.27 17.05
N PRO A 195 -31.67 13.40 15.73
CA PRO A 195 -30.70 13.00 14.71
C PRO A 195 -29.37 13.75 14.85
N ARG A 196 -28.27 13.01 14.88
CA ARG A 196 -26.90 13.55 14.93
C ARG A 196 -26.13 13.16 13.67
N THR A 197 -25.14 13.95 13.28
CA THR A 197 -24.19 13.57 12.22
C THR A 197 -22.90 13.04 12.82
N PHE A 198 -22.21 12.13 12.15
CA PHE A 198 -20.81 11.83 12.47
C PHE A 198 -19.97 13.11 12.40
N GLU A 199 -18.97 13.23 13.26
CA GLU A 199 -17.92 14.24 13.12
C GLU A 199 -16.91 13.77 12.06
N ALA A 200 -16.23 14.71 11.38
CA ALA A 200 -15.23 14.37 10.37
C ALA A 200 -14.14 15.44 10.26
N VAL A 201 -12.98 15.04 9.73
CA VAL A 201 -11.94 15.97 9.28
C VAL A 201 -11.65 15.73 7.80
N LEU A 202 -11.76 16.78 6.98
CA LEU A 202 -11.33 16.76 5.59
C LEU A 202 -9.86 17.17 5.49
N ASP A 203 -9.07 16.34 4.81
CA ASP A 203 -7.65 16.55 4.52
C ASP A 203 -7.47 16.91 3.04
N SER A 204 -7.12 18.16 2.73
CA SER A 204 -6.88 18.60 1.35
C SER A 204 -5.51 18.19 0.80
N LEU A 205 -4.60 17.71 1.65
CA LEU A 205 -3.32 17.12 1.20
C LEU A 205 -3.48 15.66 0.74
N ALA A 206 -4.67 15.08 0.89
CA ALA A 206 -4.96 13.69 0.57
C ALA A 206 -5.70 13.49 -0.77
N GLY A 207 -5.84 12.23 -1.16
CA GLY A 207 -6.47 11.81 -2.40
C GLY A 207 -6.19 10.33 -2.71
N PHE A 208 -6.08 10.00 -4.00
CA PHE A 208 -5.74 8.64 -4.44
C PHE A 208 -4.83 8.63 -5.67
N THR A 209 -4.08 7.55 -5.88
CA THR A 209 -3.32 7.31 -7.10
C THR A 209 -3.99 6.27 -7.99
N GLN A 210 -3.94 6.47 -9.31
CA GLN A 210 -4.40 5.52 -10.31
C GLN A 210 -3.34 4.41 -10.47
N CYS A 211 -3.32 3.45 -9.54
CA CYS A 211 -2.14 2.62 -9.25
C CYS A 211 -1.65 1.77 -10.44
N SER A 212 -2.57 1.24 -11.25
CA SER A 212 -2.22 0.49 -12.46
C SER A 212 -1.54 1.39 -13.50
N GLN A 213 -2.16 2.51 -13.86
CA GLN A 213 -1.61 3.52 -14.78
C GLN A 213 -0.27 4.07 -14.27
N ALA A 214 -0.15 4.28 -12.96
CA ALA A 214 1.07 4.73 -12.31
C ALA A 214 2.22 3.72 -12.41
N CYS A 215 1.94 2.42 -12.27
CA CYS A 215 2.93 1.37 -12.51
C CYS A 215 3.34 1.32 -13.99
N ALA A 216 2.39 1.42 -14.92
CA ALA A 216 2.67 1.48 -16.36
C ALA A 216 3.53 2.70 -16.73
N TYR A 217 3.23 3.88 -16.19
CA TYR A 217 4.02 5.09 -16.39
C TYR A 217 5.48 4.94 -15.92
N VAL A 218 5.69 4.40 -14.71
CA VAL A 218 7.06 4.19 -14.18
C VAL A 218 7.79 3.08 -14.94
N HIS A 219 7.09 2.04 -15.41
CA HIS A 219 7.63 1.03 -16.33
C HIS A 219 8.14 1.67 -17.63
N ASP A 220 7.32 2.49 -18.30
CA ASP A 220 7.70 3.10 -19.58
C ASP A 220 8.91 4.04 -19.43
N ARG A 221 8.91 4.87 -18.38
CA ARG A 221 10.06 5.71 -18.01
C ARG A 221 11.32 4.88 -17.69
N ALA A 222 11.17 3.68 -17.13
CA ALA A 222 12.29 2.77 -16.86
C ALA A 222 12.84 2.11 -18.14
N VAL A 223 11.97 1.74 -19.08
CA VAL A 223 12.37 1.25 -20.42
C VAL A 223 13.14 2.34 -21.17
N GLU A 224 12.69 3.60 -21.14
CA GLU A 224 13.35 4.74 -21.78
C GLU A 224 14.74 5.05 -21.20
N GLU A 225 14.93 4.91 -19.88
CA GLU A 225 16.26 5.00 -19.24
C GLU A 225 17.14 3.77 -19.55
N GLY A 226 16.58 2.71 -20.13
CA GLY A 226 17.29 1.50 -20.54
C GLY A 226 17.35 0.40 -19.47
N VAL A 227 16.28 0.21 -18.70
CA VAL A 227 16.05 -1.02 -17.91
C VAL A 227 15.58 -2.14 -18.82
N THR A 228 16.20 -3.33 -18.72
CA THR A 228 15.69 -4.54 -19.38
C THR A 228 14.56 -5.14 -18.56
N PHE A 229 13.45 -5.51 -19.18
CA PHE A 229 12.37 -6.27 -18.53
C PHE A 229 12.24 -7.67 -19.13
N HIS A 230 12.09 -8.67 -18.28
CA HIS A 230 11.86 -10.08 -18.60
C HIS A 230 10.52 -10.47 -17.98
N PHE A 231 9.53 -10.76 -18.81
CA PHE A 231 8.14 -10.96 -18.38
C PHE A 231 7.57 -12.33 -18.77
N GLY A 232 6.60 -12.80 -17.98
CA GLY A 232 5.84 -14.02 -18.22
C GLY A 232 6.34 -15.24 -17.42
N PRO A 233 5.53 -16.31 -17.34
CA PRO A 233 5.74 -17.45 -16.43
C PRO A 233 6.96 -18.34 -16.77
N GLU A 234 7.63 -18.08 -17.90
CA GLU A 234 8.83 -18.81 -18.32
C GLU A 234 10.10 -17.96 -18.09
N LYS A 235 10.14 -16.77 -18.70
CA LYS A 235 11.34 -15.91 -18.75
C LYS A 235 11.41 -14.85 -17.65
N GLY A 236 10.27 -14.48 -17.07
CA GLY A 236 10.19 -13.50 -15.99
C GLY A 236 9.90 -14.10 -14.63
N GLU A 237 9.36 -15.32 -14.57
CA GLU A 237 9.18 -16.02 -13.30
C GLU A 237 10.52 -16.51 -12.75
N PHE A 238 10.83 -16.06 -11.54
CA PHE A 238 12.00 -16.47 -10.76
C PHE A 238 11.86 -17.91 -10.28
N ASP A 239 12.92 -18.69 -10.48
CA ASP A 239 13.03 -20.06 -9.97
C ASP A 239 13.90 -20.15 -8.72
N SER A 240 15.11 -19.58 -8.76
CA SER A 240 16.09 -19.70 -7.68
C SER A 240 17.21 -18.65 -7.77
N LEU A 241 17.89 -18.39 -6.66
CA LEU A 241 19.18 -17.67 -6.68
C LEU A 241 20.27 -18.60 -7.21
N VAL A 242 21.17 -18.07 -8.03
CA VAL A 242 22.41 -18.78 -8.40
C VAL A 242 23.49 -18.40 -7.40
N VAL A 243 23.98 -19.40 -6.66
CA VAL A 243 24.80 -19.22 -5.46
C VAL A 243 26.16 -19.89 -5.64
N GLU A 244 27.21 -19.19 -5.23
CA GLU A 244 28.56 -19.72 -5.03
C GLU A 244 28.83 -19.88 -3.53
N GLU A 245 29.36 -21.04 -3.12
CA GLU A 245 29.73 -21.32 -1.72
C GLU A 245 31.13 -20.78 -1.42
N THR A 246 31.20 -19.68 -0.68
CA THR A 246 32.44 -19.03 -0.23
C THR A 246 32.81 -19.48 1.19
N GLY A 247 33.23 -20.76 1.28
CA GLY A 247 33.74 -21.38 2.51
C GLY A 247 32.64 -21.70 3.52
N ALA A 248 32.39 -20.78 4.45
CA ALA A 248 31.32 -20.87 5.47
C ALA A 248 30.18 -19.87 5.21
N SER A 249 30.10 -19.31 4.00
CA SER A 249 29.14 -18.29 3.61
C SER A 249 28.67 -18.51 2.17
N LYS A 250 27.41 -18.17 1.88
CA LYS A 250 26.81 -18.23 0.54
C LYS A 250 26.86 -16.86 -0.14
N ARG A 251 27.20 -16.79 -1.43
CA ARG A 251 27.19 -15.55 -2.23
C ARG A 251 26.26 -15.72 -3.42
N ALA A 252 25.31 -14.80 -3.64
CA ALA A 252 24.55 -14.79 -4.88
C ALA A 252 25.38 -14.17 -6.02
N VAL A 253 25.32 -14.75 -7.20
CA VAL A 253 26.00 -14.24 -8.42
C VAL A 253 25.05 -14.08 -9.61
N GLY A 254 23.75 -14.16 -9.34
CA GLY A 254 22.68 -14.08 -10.31
C GLY A 254 21.42 -14.80 -9.85
N LEU A 255 20.47 -14.93 -10.76
CA LEU A 255 19.24 -15.70 -10.58
C LEU A 255 19.01 -16.65 -11.75
N LYS A 256 18.13 -17.61 -11.54
CA LYS A 256 17.60 -18.54 -12.54
C LYS A 256 16.10 -18.32 -12.70
N THR A 257 15.62 -18.41 -13.93
CA THR A 257 14.20 -18.31 -14.32
C THR A 257 13.59 -19.67 -14.64
N LYS A 258 12.26 -19.75 -14.76
CA LYS A 258 11.54 -21.03 -14.95
C LYS A 258 11.81 -21.73 -16.28
N ASP A 259 12.17 -20.98 -17.32
CA ASP A 259 12.68 -21.50 -18.59
C ASP A 259 14.06 -22.21 -18.47
N GLY A 260 14.73 -22.08 -17.32
CA GLY A 260 16.07 -22.63 -17.07
C GLY A 260 17.22 -21.65 -17.29
N SER A 261 16.95 -20.45 -17.81
CA SER A 261 17.97 -19.44 -18.10
C SER A 261 18.65 -18.91 -16.83
N ILE A 262 19.95 -18.57 -16.94
CA ILE A 262 20.76 -18.03 -15.84
C ILE A 262 21.16 -16.59 -16.16
N HIS A 263 20.78 -15.67 -15.27
CA HIS A 263 21.00 -14.24 -15.40
C HIS A 263 21.99 -13.79 -14.32
N LYS A 264 23.27 -13.60 -14.71
CA LYS A 264 24.33 -13.15 -13.80
C LYS A 264 24.13 -11.69 -13.38
N ALA A 265 24.34 -11.42 -12.09
CA ALA A 265 24.29 -10.08 -11.50
C ALA A 265 25.22 -9.96 -10.29
N ASP A 266 25.73 -8.74 -10.01
CA ASP A 266 26.52 -8.44 -8.82
C ASP A 266 25.67 -8.34 -7.55
N ILE A 267 24.38 -8.00 -7.70
CA ILE A 267 23.38 -7.91 -6.64
C ILE A 267 22.05 -8.46 -7.18
N VAL A 268 21.37 -9.31 -6.41
CA VAL A 268 19.97 -9.70 -6.66
C VAL A 268 19.06 -9.00 -5.65
N VAL A 269 18.01 -8.34 -6.13
CA VAL A 269 16.99 -7.67 -5.29
C VAL A 269 15.70 -8.48 -5.28
N ILE A 270 15.16 -8.80 -4.11
CA ILE A 270 13.82 -9.37 -3.97
C ILE A 270 12.81 -8.26 -3.62
N ALA A 271 11.95 -7.92 -4.58
CA ALA A 271 10.89 -6.91 -4.48
C ALA A 271 9.48 -7.48 -4.71
N ALA A 272 9.33 -8.81 -4.66
CA ALA A 272 8.16 -9.60 -5.07
C ALA A 272 6.90 -9.49 -4.17
N GLY A 273 6.73 -8.40 -3.43
CA GLY A 273 5.52 -8.11 -2.66
C GLY A 273 5.08 -9.28 -1.76
N SER A 274 3.83 -9.72 -1.90
CA SER A 274 3.22 -10.81 -1.12
C SER A 274 3.76 -12.21 -1.43
N PHE A 275 4.73 -12.33 -2.34
CA PHE A 275 5.45 -13.57 -2.65
C PHE A 275 6.89 -13.58 -2.14
N SER A 276 7.36 -12.49 -1.50
CA SER A 276 8.77 -12.32 -1.11
C SER A 276 9.28 -13.45 -0.19
N THR A 277 8.44 -13.94 0.74
CA THR A 277 8.80 -15.05 1.65
C THR A 277 8.97 -16.37 0.91
N GLN A 278 8.15 -16.58 -0.13
CA GLN A 278 8.16 -17.80 -0.94
C GLN A 278 9.36 -17.85 -1.89
N LEU A 279 9.82 -16.68 -2.39
CA LEU A 279 11.01 -16.58 -3.24
C LEU A 279 12.33 -16.47 -2.44
N LEU A 280 12.27 -16.00 -1.19
CA LEU A 280 13.43 -15.90 -0.29
C LEU A 280 13.04 -16.31 1.15
N PRO A 281 13.22 -17.60 1.52
CA PRO A 281 12.84 -18.14 2.83
C PRO A 281 13.48 -17.43 4.05
N ASP A 282 14.65 -16.80 3.90
CA ASP A 282 15.30 -15.98 4.94
C ASP A 282 14.38 -14.85 5.46
N LEU A 283 13.38 -14.42 4.68
CA LEU A 283 12.39 -13.40 5.07
C LEU A 283 11.24 -13.92 5.97
N ALA A 284 11.07 -15.24 6.14
CA ALA A 284 9.87 -15.82 6.76
C ALA A 284 9.59 -15.35 8.19
N TYR A 285 10.62 -15.07 8.99
CA TYR A 285 10.43 -14.48 10.32
C TYR A 285 9.94 -13.02 10.25
N HIS A 286 10.44 -12.25 9.29
CA HIS A 286 10.25 -10.81 9.17
C HIS A 286 8.93 -10.40 8.50
N LEU A 287 8.40 -11.25 7.62
CA LEU A 287 7.28 -10.94 6.73
C LEU A 287 6.15 -11.96 6.81
N GLU A 288 4.93 -11.50 6.56
CA GLU A 288 3.75 -12.34 6.39
C GLU A 288 2.86 -11.80 5.27
N SER A 289 2.46 -12.68 4.35
CA SER A 289 1.50 -12.34 3.30
C SER A 289 0.08 -12.32 3.88
N SER A 290 -0.64 -11.21 3.74
CA SER A 290 -2.02 -11.09 4.20
C SER A 290 -2.88 -10.25 3.24
N ALA A 291 -4.20 -10.40 3.29
CA ALA A 291 -5.15 -9.81 2.36
C ALA A 291 -6.16 -8.87 3.02
N GLY A 292 -6.51 -7.81 2.30
CA GLY A 292 -7.69 -6.98 2.57
C GLY A 292 -8.80 -7.30 1.58
N SER A 293 -10.06 -7.29 2.05
CA SER A 293 -11.22 -7.50 1.20
C SER A 293 -11.57 -6.22 0.44
N VAL A 294 -11.83 -6.32 -0.86
CA VAL A 294 -12.17 -5.22 -1.75
C VAL A 294 -13.42 -5.59 -2.53
N VAL A 295 -14.32 -4.63 -2.74
CA VAL A 295 -15.47 -4.75 -3.65
C VAL A 295 -15.56 -3.54 -4.57
N THR A 296 -16.30 -3.68 -5.66
CA THR A 296 -16.75 -2.53 -6.47
C THR A 296 -18.26 -2.52 -6.65
N TYR A 297 -18.79 -1.32 -6.87
CA TYR A 297 -20.04 -1.10 -7.61
C TYR A 297 -19.72 -0.38 -8.92
N LYS A 298 -20.67 -0.39 -9.86
CA LYS A 298 -20.53 0.30 -11.15
C LYS A 298 -21.71 1.24 -11.39
N ILE A 299 -21.40 2.49 -11.72
CA ILE A 299 -22.35 3.50 -12.18
C ILE A 299 -22.36 3.47 -13.72
N ASP A 300 -23.55 3.46 -14.33
CA ASP A 300 -23.67 3.65 -15.78
C ASP A 300 -23.45 5.13 -16.15
N LYS A 301 -22.82 5.39 -17.31
CA LYS A 301 -22.62 6.75 -17.83
C LYS A 301 -23.94 7.46 -18.16
N SER A 302 -25.04 6.72 -18.35
CA SER A 302 -26.38 7.31 -18.49
C SER A 302 -26.95 7.89 -17.19
N ASN A 303 -26.48 7.44 -16.02
CA ASN A 303 -26.91 7.98 -14.73
C ASN A 303 -26.05 9.21 -14.38
N THR A 304 -26.36 10.32 -15.03
CA THR A 304 -25.59 11.58 -14.91
C THR A 304 -25.56 12.12 -13.48
N GLU A 305 -26.59 11.87 -12.68
CA GLU A 305 -26.66 12.31 -11.28
C GLU A 305 -25.62 11.59 -10.42
N LEU A 306 -25.60 10.25 -10.40
CA LEU A 306 -24.61 9.49 -9.65
C LEU A 306 -23.20 9.66 -10.25
N TRP A 307 -23.09 9.80 -11.58
CA TRP A 307 -21.82 10.06 -12.27
C TRP A 307 -21.17 11.39 -11.83
N ASP A 308 -21.98 12.43 -11.64
CA ASP A 308 -21.55 13.75 -11.17
C ASP A 308 -21.31 13.74 -9.65
N LYS A 309 -22.23 13.16 -8.86
CA LYS A 309 -22.14 13.02 -7.40
C LYS A 309 -20.82 12.37 -6.94
N TYR A 310 -20.44 11.25 -7.56
CA TYR A 310 -19.27 10.46 -7.15
C TYR A 310 -17.97 10.82 -7.88
N SER A 311 -17.96 11.89 -8.68
CA SER A 311 -16.75 12.38 -9.37
C SER A 311 -15.63 12.76 -8.39
N PRO A 312 -14.34 12.64 -8.75
CA PRO A 312 -13.22 13.13 -7.93
C PRO A 312 -13.30 14.62 -7.58
N GLN A 313 -14.05 15.40 -8.35
CA GLN A 313 -14.30 16.83 -8.15
C GLN A 313 -15.34 17.11 -7.06
N ARG A 314 -16.25 16.18 -6.75
CA ARG A 314 -17.30 16.35 -5.71
C ARG A 314 -17.18 15.39 -4.52
N PHE A 315 -16.73 14.17 -4.76
CA PHE A 315 -16.56 13.16 -3.72
C PHE A 315 -15.09 13.13 -3.26
N PRO A 316 -14.79 13.13 -1.95
CA PRO A 316 -13.46 12.84 -1.43
C PRO A 316 -13.22 11.32 -1.36
N VAL A 317 -12.00 10.89 -1.04
CA VAL A 317 -11.83 9.56 -0.42
C VAL A 317 -12.49 9.61 0.96
N ILE A 318 -13.34 8.66 1.31
CA ILE A 318 -13.90 8.59 2.68
C ILE A 318 -13.24 7.43 3.42
N THR A 319 -12.87 7.65 4.69
CA THR A 319 -12.42 6.59 5.61
C THR A 319 -13.24 6.64 6.90
N TRP A 320 -13.70 5.49 7.38
CA TRP A 320 -14.50 5.36 8.60
C TRP A 320 -13.99 4.22 9.51
N LYS A 321 -14.38 4.28 10.79
CA LYS A 321 -14.21 3.22 11.78
C LYS A 321 -15.59 2.75 12.24
N SER A 322 -15.92 1.46 12.08
CA SER A 322 -17.28 0.95 12.33
C SER A 322 -17.69 0.84 13.80
N ALA A 323 -16.75 0.91 14.73
CA ALA A 323 -16.96 0.86 16.18
C ALA A 323 -15.76 1.48 16.93
N PRO A 324 -15.89 1.79 18.23
CA PRO A 324 -14.76 1.99 19.11
C PRO A 324 -13.83 0.77 19.09
N ARG A 325 -12.54 1.00 19.28
CA ARG A 325 -11.56 -0.08 19.39
C ARG A 325 -11.80 -0.88 20.68
N SER A 326 -11.57 -2.19 20.62
CA SER A 326 -11.57 -3.03 21.82
C SER A 326 -10.57 -2.49 22.86
N GLY A 327 -10.84 -2.68 24.16
CA GLY A 327 -9.91 -2.30 25.24
C GLY A 327 -8.53 -2.96 25.14
N ASN A 328 -8.44 -4.03 24.34
CA ASN A 328 -7.24 -4.80 24.05
C ASN A 328 -6.44 -4.25 22.85
N GLY A 329 -6.87 -3.13 22.25
CA GLY A 329 -6.12 -2.46 21.18
C GLY A 329 -6.18 -3.14 19.80
N LYS A 330 -7.14 -4.02 19.51
CA LYS A 330 -7.42 -4.53 18.14
C LYS A 330 -8.58 -3.77 17.47
N ASP A 331 -8.38 -3.34 16.22
CA ASP A 331 -9.39 -2.66 15.37
C ASP A 331 -10.50 -3.60 14.92
N THR A 332 -11.70 -3.05 14.71
CA THR A 332 -12.95 -3.79 14.46
C THR A 332 -13.58 -3.52 13.09
N GLY A 333 -13.00 -2.63 12.29
CA GLY A 333 -13.51 -2.30 10.95
C GLY A 333 -13.12 -0.92 10.48
N SER A 334 -11.88 -0.75 9.99
CA SER A 334 -11.57 0.39 9.13
C SER A 334 -12.05 0.08 7.71
N ILE A 335 -12.87 0.96 7.14
CA ILE A 335 -13.38 0.87 5.77
C ILE A 335 -13.06 2.17 5.06
N TYR A 336 -12.76 2.08 3.76
CA TYR A 336 -12.59 3.23 2.89
C TYR A 336 -13.32 3.06 1.56
N VAL A 337 -13.57 4.17 0.88
CA VAL A 337 -14.16 4.25 -0.46
C VAL A 337 -13.49 5.34 -1.28
N PHE A 338 -13.32 5.08 -2.58
CA PHE A 338 -12.82 6.07 -3.55
C PHE A 338 -13.97 6.73 -4.33
N PRO A 339 -13.76 7.94 -4.86
CA PRO A 339 -14.52 8.48 -6.00
C PRO A 339 -14.50 7.52 -7.20
N ARG A 340 -15.43 7.70 -8.14
CA ARG A 340 -15.52 6.84 -9.33
C ARG A 340 -14.27 6.92 -10.21
N THR A 341 -13.99 5.84 -10.92
CA THR A 341 -13.07 5.86 -12.08
C THR A 341 -13.75 6.44 -13.35
N PRO A 342 -13.01 6.69 -14.45
CA PRO A 342 -13.59 7.05 -15.75
C PRO A 342 -14.46 5.96 -16.39
N GLU A 343 -14.40 4.73 -15.87
CA GLU A 343 -15.27 3.58 -16.23
C GLU A 343 -16.47 3.43 -15.28
N GLY A 344 -16.61 4.31 -14.29
CA GLY A 344 -17.75 4.34 -13.36
C GLY A 344 -17.62 3.41 -12.15
N LEU A 345 -16.42 2.88 -11.87
CA LEU A 345 -16.23 1.96 -10.74
C LEU A 345 -16.08 2.73 -9.43
N ILE A 346 -16.98 2.47 -8.48
CA ILE A 346 -16.85 2.88 -7.07
C ILE A 346 -16.19 1.71 -6.35
N LYS A 347 -15.01 1.92 -5.76
CA LYS A 347 -14.28 0.85 -5.07
C LYS A 347 -14.24 1.08 -3.56
N ILE A 348 -14.65 0.05 -2.81
CA ILE A 348 -14.68 0.01 -1.34
C ILE A 348 -13.67 -1.03 -0.85
N GLY A 349 -12.93 -0.72 0.20
CA GLY A 349 -11.96 -1.64 0.81
C GLY A 349 -12.12 -1.76 2.33
N TYR A 350 -12.15 -3.00 2.81
CA TYR A 350 -12.18 -3.36 4.23
C TYR A 350 -10.78 -3.73 4.72
N ARG A 351 -10.32 -3.03 5.77
CA ARG A 351 -9.02 -3.20 6.43
C ARG A 351 -9.14 -3.61 7.91
N GLY A 352 -10.35 -3.88 8.40
CA GLY A 352 -10.59 -4.30 9.80
C GLY A 352 -9.87 -5.59 10.19
N ILE A 353 -10.00 -6.62 9.35
CA ILE A 353 -9.26 -7.87 9.49
C ILE A 353 -8.34 -8.02 8.28
N LYS A 354 -7.05 -8.28 8.53
CA LYS A 354 -6.06 -8.65 7.52
C LYS A 354 -6.01 -10.18 7.43
N TRP A 355 -6.61 -10.78 6.41
CA TRP A 355 -6.77 -12.23 6.30
C TRP A 355 -5.47 -12.96 5.92
N THR A 356 -5.26 -14.18 6.40
CA THR A 356 -4.12 -15.05 6.07
C THR A 356 -4.58 -16.36 5.46
N ASN A 357 -3.71 -17.07 4.77
CA ASN A 357 -4.01 -18.40 4.20
C ASN A 357 -2.83 -19.32 4.53
N PHE A 358 -2.86 -19.94 5.71
CA PHE A 358 -1.74 -20.75 6.17
C PHE A 358 -1.71 -22.11 5.45
N GLN A 359 -0.60 -22.36 4.76
CA GLN A 359 -0.29 -23.56 3.98
C GLN A 359 1.04 -24.15 4.48
N THR A 360 1.29 -25.44 4.23
CA THR A 360 2.52 -26.12 4.68
C THR A 360 3.78 -25.39 4.18
N ALA A 361 4.70 -25.09 5.08
CA ALA A 361 5.98 -24.47 4.73
C ALA A 361 6.95 -25.49 4.11
N PRO A 362 7.91 -25.05 3.26
CA PRO A 362 8.99 -25.92 2.78
C PRO A 362 9.78 -26.55 3.92
N ALA A 363 10.25 -27.80 3.75
CA ALA A 363 10.98 -28.53 4.80
C ALA A 363 12.32 -27.87 5.19
N ASN A 364 12.86 -26.97 4.36
CA ASN A 364 14.06 -26.17 4.59
C ASN A 364 13.76 -24.72 5.05
N ALA A 365 12.53 -24.43 5.49
CA ALA A 365 12.14 -23.11 5.99
C ALA A 365 12.94 -22.74 7.26
N VAL A 366 13.70 -21.64 7.19
CA VAL A 366 14.50 -21.10 8.32
C VAL A 366 13.61 -20.68 9.50
N PHE A 367 12.35 -20.32 9.23
CA PHE A 367 11.30 -20.08 10.22
C PHE A 367 9.93 -20.50 9.65
N SER A 368 9.04 -21.02 10.49
CA SER A 368 7.61 -21.20 10.17
C SER A 368 6.77 -21.07 11.45
N GLN A 369 5.45 -20.93 11.32
CA GLN A 369 4.51 -20.98 12.46
C GLN A 369 3.72 -22.28 12.37
N ASP A 370 3.87 -23.16 13.37
CA ASP A 370 3.27 -24.51 13.41
C ASP A 370 3.54 -25.36 12.13
N GLY A 371 4.69 -25.16 11.48
CA GLY A 371 5.04 -25.83 10.22
C GLY A 371 4.42 -25.18 8.97
N GLN A 372 3.83 -23.99 9.09
CA GLN A 372 3.08 -23.32 8.04
C GLN A 372 3.55 -21.87 7.77
N TRP A 373 3.23 -21.38 6.57
CA TRP A 373 3.37 -19.99 6.12
C TRP A 373 2.05 -19.48 5.57
N SER A 374 1.75 -18.18 5.72
CA SER A 374 0.66 -17.56 4.98
C SER A 374 1.09 -17.34 3.52
N VAL A 375 0.38 -17.96 2.57
CA VAL A 375 0.66 -17.91 1.13
C VAL A 375 -0.52 -17.24 0.41
N PRO A 376 -0.32 -16.33 -0.56
CA PRO A 376 -1.42 -15.77 -1.33
C PRO A 376 -2.31 -16.85 -1.96
N LEU A 377 -3.62 -16.62 -1.97
CA LEU A 377 -4.56 -17.49 -2.67
C LEU A 377 -4.39 -17.37 -4.19
N SER A 378 -4.75 -18.44 -4.90
CA SER A 378 -4.89 -18.42 -6.35
C SER A 378 -6.02 -17.47 -6.78
N PRO A 379 -5.92 -16.83 -7.97
CA PRO A 379 -7.00 -16.04 -8.56
C PRO A 379 -8.27 -16.89 -8.76
N THR A 380 -9.42 -16.26 -8.50
CA THR A 380 -10.77 -16.79 -8.71
C THR A 380 -11.68 -15.61 -9.04
N ASP A 381 -12.74 -15.83 -9.83
CA ASP A 381 -13.69 -14.79 -10.23
C ASP A 381 -15.13 -15.32 -10.14
N PRO A 382 -16.01 -14.72 -9.30
CA PRO A 382 -15.69 -13.71 -8.30
C PRO A 382 -14.77 -14.28 -7.20
N ALA A 383 -13.85 -13.46 -6.67
CA ALA A 383 -13.01 -13.90 -5.57
C ALA A 383 -13.81 -13.88 -4.25
N PRO A 384 -13.95 -15.00 -3.52
CA PRO A 384 -14.73 -15.01 -2.29
C PRO A 384 -14.06 -14.13 -1.23
N ILE A 385 -14.85 -13.23 -0.64
CA ILE A 385 -14.45 -12.42 0.51
C ILE A 385 -15.19 -12.93 1.77
N PRO A 386 -14.56 -12.96 2.95
CA PRO A 386 -15.21 -13.41 4.18
C PRO A 386 -16.50 -12.63 4.53
N ASP A 387 -17.49 -13.31 5.11
CA ASP A 387 -18.79 -12.70 5.46
C ASP A 387 -18.65 -11.54 6.44
N ALA A 388 -17.71 -11.62 7.39
CA ALA A 388 -17.37 -10.50 8.28
C ALA A 388 -16.91 -9.23 7.53
N ALA A 389 -16.37 -9.36 6.32
CA ALA A 389 -16.08 -8.24 5.44
C ALA A 389 -17.31 -7.83 4.59
N LYS A 390 -18.09 -8.79 4.06
CA LYS A 390 -19.35 -8.52 3.32
C LYS A 390 -20.30 -7.64 4.17
N GLU A 391 -20.58 -8.05 5.40
CA GLU A 391 -21.55 -7.37 6.28
C GLU A 391 -21.02 -6.03 6.82
N ALA A 392 -19.73 -5.93 7.11
CA ALA A 392 -19.10 -4.66 7.47
C ALA A 392 -19.17 -3.64 6.31
N ILE A 393 -18.97 -4.10 5.06
CA ILE A 393 -19.11 -3.29 3.86
C ILE A 393 -20.57 -2.88 3.62
N LYS A 394 -21.55 -3.80 3.73
CA LYS A 394 -22.98 -3.45 3.62
C LYS A 394 -23.38 -2.36 4.62
N LYS A 395 -22.95 -2.47 5.89
CA LYS A 395 -23.19 -1.44 6.92
C LYS A 395 -22.53 -0.09 6.60
N PHE A 396 -21.37 -0.09 5.93
CA PHE A 396 -20.77 1.15 5.44
C PHE A 396 -21.56 1.74 4.27
N VAL A 397 -22.00 0.90 3.32
CA VAL A 397 -22.77 1.32 2.15
C VAL A 397 -24.11 1.94 2.56
N SER A 398 -24.87 1.33 3.47
CA SER A 398 -26.16 1.88 3.92
C SER A 398 -26.07 3.24 4.63
N ILE A 399 -24.89 3.63 5.11
CA ILE A 399 -24.63 4.93 5.75
C ILE A 399 -24.07 5.96 4.76
N PHE A 400 -23.07 5.57 3.95
CA PHE A 400 -22.23 6.50 3.17
C PHE A 400 -22.53 6.49 1.66
N LEU A 401 -23.18 5.43 1.15
CA LEU A 401 -23.54 5.24 -0.25
C LEU A 401 -24.92 4.54 -0.37
N PRO A 402 -26.00 5.11 0.21
CA PRO A 402 -27.29 4.42 0.35
C PRO A 402 -27.91 4.04 -0.99
N GLU A 403 -27.56 4.71 -2.10
CA GLU A 403 -28.02 4.38 -3.45
C GLU A 403 -27.53 3.02 -3.98
N PHE A 404 -26.60 2.37 -3.28
CA PHE A 404 -26.11 1.01 -3.58
C PHE A 404 -26.48 -0.01 -2.50
N MET A 405 -27.39 0.32 -1.57
CA MET A 405 -27.74 -0.57 -0.45
C MET A 405 -28.38 -1.89 -0.92
N ASP A 406 -29.21 -1.81 -1.97
CA ASP A 406 -29.90 -2.94 -2.59
C ASP A 406 -29.20 -3.42 -3.89
N CYS A 407 -27.95 -3.02 -4.12
CA CYS A 407 -27.16 -3.45 -5.27
C CYS A 407 -26.24 -4.63 -4.94
N ASP A 408 -26.13 -5.59 -5.85
CA ASP A 408 -25.05 -6.59 -5.82
C ASP A 408 -23.68 -5.94 -6.08
N PHE A 409 -22.63 -6.53 -5.51
CA PHE A 409 -21.26 -6.12 -5.83
C PHE A 409 -20.94 -6.43 -7.30
N TYR A 410 -20.48 -5.42 -8.05
CA TYR A 410 -20.05 -5.58 -9.44
C TYR A 410 -18.79 -6.47 -9.56
N SER A 411 -17.91 -6.43 -8.55
CA SER A 411 -16.82 -7.39 -8.40
C SER A 411 -16.30 -7.47 -6.97
N THR A 412 -15.61 -8.55 -6.64
CA THR A 412 -14.94 -8.79 -5.35
C THR A 412 -13.49 -9.22 -5.55
N LYS A 413 -12.59 -8.82 -4.64
CA LYS A 413 -11.16 -9.19 -4.67
C LYS A 413 -10.58 -9.33 -3.26
N LEU A 414 -9.73 -10.33 -3.06
CA LEU A 414 -8.75 -10.34 -1.97
C LEU A 414 -7.46 -9.68 -2.47
N CYS A 415 -7.15 -8.49 -1.97
CA CYS A 415 -5.93 -7.76 -2.32
C CYS A 415 -4.82 -8.14 -1.33
N TRP A 416 -3.87 -8.96 -1.76
CA TRP A 416 -2.72 -9.36 -0.94
C TRP A 416 -1.66 -8.26 -0.85
N TYR A 417 -0.93 -8.27 0.26
CA TYR A 417 0.25 -7.46 0.55
C TYR A 417 1.11 -8.17 1.60
N THR A 418 2.36 -7.74 1.77
CA THR A 418 3.27 -8.27 2.80
C THR A 418 3.30 -7.33 4.00
N ASP A 419 2.78 -7.78 5.14
CA ASP A 419 2.99 -7.11 6.42
C ASP A 419 4.37 -7.48 6.99
N SER A 420 4.95 -6.55 7.73
CA SER A 420 6.20 -6.72 8.48
C SER A 420 5.98 -6.60 9.99
N LEU A 421 6.98 -7.03 10.77
CA LEU A 421 7.03 -6.98 12.24
C LEU A 421 6.54 -5.66 12.86
N ASP A 422 6.79 -4.53 12.19
CA ASP A 422 6.46 -3.17 12.63
C ASP A 422 5.52 -2.44 11.63
N ASN A 423 5.02 -3.08 10.58
CA ASN A 423 4.38 -2.48 9.39
C ASN A 423 5.27 -1.46 8.59
N SER A 424 6.55 -1.33 8.90
CA SER A 424 7.52 -0.52 8.16
C SER A 424 8.21 -1.38 7.09
N PHE A 425 8.61 -0.81 5.95
CA PHE A 425 9.19 -1.58 4.84
C PHE A 425 10.47 -2.31 5.26
N VAL A 426 10.85 -3.34 4.52
CA VAL A 426 12.14 -4.03 4.65
C VAL A 426 12.94 -3.71 3.40
N VAL A 427 13.92 -2.82 3.55
CA VAL A 427 14.78 -2.30 2.47
C VAL A 427 16.21 -2.29 2.98
N ASP A 428 16.93 -3.39 2.75
CA ASP A 428 18.26 -3.64 3.29
C ASP A 428 18.95 -4.83 2.60
N TYR A 429 20.22 -5.06 2.90
CA TYR A 429 20.93 -6.30 2.54
C TYR A 429 20.53 -7.47 3.47
N VAL A 430 20.55 -8.69 2.92
CA VAL A 430 20.22 -9.91 3.67
C VAL A 430 21.48 -10.43 4.39
N PRO A 431 21.54 -10.49 5.73
CA PRO A 431 22.78 -10.79 6.46
C PRO A 431 23.40 -12.17 6.17
N THR A 432 22.60 -13.12 5.69
CA THR A 432 23.03 -14.50 5.38
C THR A 432 23.77 -14.64 4.05
N TYR A 433 23.95 -13.57 3.27
CA TYR A 433 24.62 -13.58 1.97
C TYR A 433 25.87 -12.69 1.94
N ALA A 434 27.00 -13.26 1.53
CA ALA A 434 28.30 -12.58 1.44
C ALA A 434 28.32 -11.45 0.40
N ASP A 435 29.33 -10.58 0.50
CA ASP A 435 29.61 -9.44 -0.40
C ASP A 435 28.46 -8.46 -0.67
N LYS A 436 27.44 -8.45 0.21
CA LYS A 436 26.19 -7.70 -0.01
C LYS A 436 25.51 -8.10 -1.33
N SER A 437 25.50 -9.41 -1.64
CA SER A 437 25.01 -9.95 -2.92
C SER A 437 23.49 -10.12 -3.03
N VAL A 438 22.75 -10.13 -1.91
CA VAL A 438 21.28 -10.16 -1.90
C VAL A 438 20.73 -8.99 -1.10
N PHE A 439 19.82 -8.24 -1.72
CA PHE A 439 19.10 -7.10 -1.17
C PHE A 439 17.59 -7.37 -1.20
N VAL A 440 16.83 -6.75 -0.31
CA VAL A 440 15.36 -6.84 -0.29
C VAL A 440 14.75 -5.45 -0.39
N CYS A 441 13.61 -5.34 -1.06
CA CYS A 441 12.88 -4.08 -1.19
C CYS A 441 11.37 -4.38 -1.15
N THR A 442 10.83 -4.61 0.05
CA THR A 442 9.49 -5.19 0.24
C THR A 442 8.87 -4.81 1.61
N GLY A 443 7.87 -5.56 2.10
CA GLY A 443 7.22 -5.31 3.40
C GLY A 443 6.19 -4.17 3.37
N GLY A 444 5.56 -3.94 2.21
CA GLY A 444 4.70 -2.78 1.92
C GLY A 444 3.47 -2.58 2.81
N SER A 445 3.10 -3.55 3.65
CA SER A 445 2.15 -3.51 4.77
C SER A 445 0.77 -2.87 4.45
N GLY A 446 0.36 -2.95 3.18
CA GLY A 446 -0.86 -2.34 2.65
C GLY A 446 -0.86 -0.80 2.60
N HIS A 447 0.31 -0.14 2.59
CA HIS A 447 0.42 1.33 2.43
C HIS A 447 1.49 1.79 1.42
N GLY A 448 2.37 0.89 0.95
CA GLY A 448 3.51 1.21 0.09
C GLY A 448 3.20 1.91 -1.26
N ALA A 449 2.02 1.68 -1.84
CA ALA A 449 1.66 2.19 -3.17
C ALA A 449 1.76 3.72 -3.33
N LYS A 450 1.51 4.49 -2.26
CA LYS A 450 1.57 5.95 -2.33
C LYS A 450 2.98 6.50 -2.58
N PHE A 451 4.03 5.73 -2.27
CA PHE A 451 5.43 6.16 -2.28
C PHE A 451 6.20 5.81 -3.58
N LEU A 452 5.52 5.25 -4.58
CA LEU A 452 6.09 4.87 -5.89
C LEU A 452 7.05 5.92 -6.53
N PRO A 453 6.85 7.25 -6.45
CA PRO A 453 7.76 8.19 -7.10
C PRO A 453 9.02 8.56 -6.28
N VAL A 454 9.13 8.16 -5.00
CA VAL A 454 10.27 8.52 -4.12
C VAL A 454 10.95 7.32 -3.45
N LEU A 455 10.25 6.17 -3.36
CA LEU A 455 10.73 4.97 -2.68
C LEU A 455 12.07 4.48 -3.25
N GLY A 456 12.24 4.53 -4.57
CA GLY A 456 13.45 4.15 -5.29
C GLY A 456 14.66 5.00 -4.93
N ASP A 457 14.48 6.29 -4.63
CA ASP A 457 15.59 7.17 -4.28
C ASP A 457 16.15 6.91 -2.88
N HIS A 458 15.27 6.63 -1.93
CA HIS A 458 15.67 6.12 -0.62
C HIS A 458 16.24 4.70 -0.70
N ALA A 459 15.64 3.81 -1.48
CA ALA A 459 16.06 2.41 -1.57
C ALA A 459 17.41 2.25 -2.29
N ALA A 460 17.69 3.06 -3.32
CA ALA A 460 18.97 3.07 -4.01
C ALA A 460 20.09 3.68 -3.16
N ASP A 461 19.82 4.74 -2.38
CA ASP A 461 20.79 5.30 -1.43
C ASP A 461 21.16 4.28 -0.33
N ILE A 462 20.18 3.51 0.15
CA ILE A 462 20.42 2.40 1.09
C ILE A 462 21.24 1.26 0.42
N LEU A 463 20.96 0.95 -0.84
CA LEU A 463 21.71 -0.05 -1.61
C LEU A 463 23.17 0.40 -1.87
N GLU A 464 23.37 1.67 -2.23
CA GLU A 464 24.70 2.25 -2.48
C GLU A 464 25.55 2.36 -1.21
N HIS A 465 24.98 2.77 -0.08
CA HIS A 465 25.73 3.20 1.11
C HIS A 465 25.50 2.35 2.38
N GLY A 466 24.43 1.56 2.46
CA GLY A 466 24.14 0.71 3.62
C GLY A 466 23.92 1.51 4.91
N GLU A 467 24.80 1.35 5.90
CA GLU A 467 24.75 2.11 7.16
C GLU A 467 25.13 3.60 6.99
N GLU A 468 25.88 3.95 5.93
CA GLU A 468 26.29 5.32 5.61
C GLU A 468 25.24 6.07 4.77
N SER A 469 24.08 5.44 4.54
CA SER A 469 22.93 5.96 3.81
C SER A 469 22.46 7.33 4.33
N THR A 470 22.28 8.28 3.39
CA THR A 470 21.75 9.62 3.68
C THR A 470 20.24 9.60 3.91
N SER A 471 19.56 8.56 3.43
CA SER A 471 18.14 8.30 3.63
C SER A 471 17.76 8.27 5.11
N TYR A 472 16.97 9.26 5.55
CA TYR A 472 16.39 9.29 6.90
C TYR A 472 15.49 8.07 7.20
N MET A 473 15.12 7.28 6.17
CA MET A 473 14.35 6.05 6.31
C MET A 473 15.21 4.81 6.62
N ARG A 474 16.55 4.81 6.46
CA ARG A 474 17.38 3.59 6.64
C ARG A 474 17.16 2.92 7.99
N LYS A 475 17.26 3.67 9.08
CA LYS A 475 17.04 3.19 10.47
C LYS A 475 15.62 2.65 10.72
N HIS A 476 14.69 2.90 9.80
CA HIS A 476 13.29 2.44 9.86
C HIS A 476 12.98 1.34 8.84
N TRP A 477 13.90 1.04 7.90
CA TRP A 477 13.75 0.00 6.87
C TRP A 477 14.74 -1.17 6.96
N GLN A 478 15.80 -1.03 7.77
CA GLN A 478 16.81 -2.06 8.04
C GLN A 478 16.25 -3.45 8.38
N TRP A 479 17.06 -4.50 8.21
CA TRP A 479 16.76 -5.85 8.71
C TRP A 479 16.57 -5.84 10.25
N ARG A 480 15.70 -6.69 10.82
CA ARG A 480 15.35 -6.66 12.26
C ARG A 480 15.39 -8.02 12.95
N GLU A 481 16.60 -8.56 13.09
CA GLU A 481 16.87 -9.88 13.70
C GLU A 481 16.17 -10.14 15.05
N SER A 482 16.03 -9.10 15.88
CA SER A 482 15.53 -9.18 17.26
C SER A 482 14.15 -8.56 17.49
N ALA A 483 13.47 -8.07 16.45
CA ALA A 483 12.12 -7.51 16.62
C ALA A 483 11.07 -8.62 16.78
N PRO A 484 10.13 -8.54 17.74
CA PRO A 484 9.10 -9.54 17.92
C PRO A 484 8.01 -9.46 16.84
N ARG A 485 7.44 -10.61 16.43
CA ARG A 485 6.21 -10.65 15.62
C ARG A 485 5.06 -9.95 16.36
N ARG A 486 4.39 -9.03 15.65
CA ARG A 486 3.31 -8.14 16.13
C ARG A 486 2.38 -7.80 14.98
N ASN A 487 1.26 -7.12 15.28
CA ASN A 487 0.28 -6.61 14.30
C ASN A 487 -0.58 -7.69 13.62
N GLY A 488 -0.74 -8.83 14.29
CA GLY A 488 -1.43 -10.03 13.81
C GLY A 488 -0.48 -11.16 13.43
N LEU A 489 0.81 -10.89 13.15
CA LEU A 489 1.83 -11.89 12.81
C LEU A 489 2.07 -12.90 13.95
N GLU A 490 1.66 -12.54 15.17
CA GLU A 490 1.62 -13.37 16.37
C GLU A 490 0.41 -14.32 16.43
N ASP A 491 -0.67 -14.07 15.68
CA ASP A 491 -1.92 -14.85 15.77
C ASP A 491 -1.78 -16.26 15.14
N GLY A 492 -0.89 -16.45 14.16
CA GLY A 492 -0.53 -17.76 13.56
C GLY A 492 -1.65 -18.49 12.78
N PRO A 493 -1.43 -19.76 12.39
CA PRO A 493 -2.42 -20.58 11.68
C PRO A 493 -3.68 -20.83 12.51
N ASN A 494 -3.49 -20.94 13.82
CA ASN A 494 -4.53 -21.10 14.83
C ASN A 494 -5.24 -19.78 15.18
N GLY A 495 -4.87 -18.65 14.57
CA GLY A 495 -5.48 -17.33 14.77
C GLY A 495 -6.87 -17.17 14.14
N PRO A 496 -7.59 -16.07 14.42
CA PRO A 496 -8.89 -15.78 13.81
C PRO A 496 -8.77 -15.32 12.35
N ARG A 497 -7.57 -14.88 11.94
CA ARG A 497 -7.28 -14.30 10.61
C ARG A 497 -7.19 -15.33 9.48
N ASN A 498 -7.05 -16.62 9.79
CA ASN A 498 -6.76 -17.65 8.80
C ASN A 498 -8.01 -18.08 8.01
N LEU A 499 -8.01 -17.88 6.69
CA LEU A 499 -9.09 -18.25 5.76
C LEU A 499 -9.29 -19.75 5.66
N ALA A 500 -8.27 -20.57 5.95
CA ALA A 500 -8.37 -22.03 5.94
C ALA A 500 -9.21 -22.60 7.11
N LYS A 501 -9.74 -21.76 8.00
CA LYS A 501 -10.65 -22.18 9.08
C LYS A 501 -12.10 -22.32 8.59
N PRO A 502 -12.84 -23.36 9.00
CA PRO A 502 -14.27 -23.47 8.77
C PRO A 502 -15.02 -22.22 9.24
N GLY A 503 -15.91 -21.68 8.39
CA GLY A 503 -16.73 -20.51 8.69
C GLY A 503 -16.07 -19.14 8.41
N ASN A 504 -14.80 -19.08 8.02
CA ASN A 504 -14.17 -17.82 7.57
C ASN A 504 -14.37 -17.53 6.07
N VAL A 505 -14.76 -18.53 5.27
CA VAL A 505 -15.12 -18.39 3.85
C VAL A 505 -16.38 -19.21 3.58
N SER A 506 -17.29 -18.64 2.79
CA SER A 506 -18.54 -19.23 2.30
C SER A 506 -18.65 -19.03 0.78
#